data_AF-A0A5P2CFU2-F1
#
_entry.id   AF-A0A5P2CFU2-F1
#
_cell.length_a   1.000
_cell.length_b   1.000
_cell.length_c   1.000
_cell.angle_alpha   90.00
_cell.angle_beta   90.00
_cell.angle_gamma   90.00
#
_symmetry.space_group_name_H-M   'P 1'
#
loop_
_entity.id
_entity.type
_entity.pdbx_description
1 polymer ?
#
loop_
_entity_poly.entity_id
_entity_poly.type
_entity_poly.pdbx_seq_one_letter_code
_entity_poly.pdbx_strand_id
1 'polypeptide(L)'
;MDVGSLSRTRARHPEAVAEAASRRVRRELLSGRGRLMIVAADHPARGSLGVGRDPLAMANRADLLGRLCLALSRPGVDGVLASADVLDDLLLLGALDGKVVMGSMNRGGLAGAAFELDDRFTGYRPEDIERLGFDAGKLLLRVDYEDPGSLRTLHSAARVVDAMAERALPVFVEPFLTARDGAGGPPRNDLSAEAVTRSIAIASGLAGTSAYTWLKVPVTENPDDMARVMETSTLPAVLLGGDTGGDQEAAYEKWRGALQLPTVQGLVVGRALLYPPDGDVAGAVDTAVGLL
;
A
#
# COMPACT_ATOMS: atom_id res chain seq x y z
N MET A 1 19.88 16.99 -0.81
CA MET A 1 20.37 16.04 -1.83
C MET A 1 19.42 16.11 -3.01
N ASP A 2 19.88 16.00 -4.25
CA ASP A 2 18.99 15.90 -5.42
C ASP A 2 18.95 14.46 -5.95
N VAL A 3 17.93 14.15 -6.76
CA VAL A 3 17.73 12.80 -7.31
C VAL A 3 18.92 12.34 -8.16
N GLY A 4 19.55 13.24 -8.92
CA GLY A 4 20.69 12.91 -9.79
C GLY A 4 21.94 12.49 -9.01
N SER A 5 22.06 12.92 -7.76
CA SER A 5 23.18 12.58 -6.87
C SER A 5 23.02 11.24 -6.14
N LEU A 6 21.80 10.67 -6.08
CA LEU A 6 21.50 9.45 -5.28
C LEU A 6 22.37 8.26 -5.66
N SER A 7 22.53 7.96 -6.95
CA SER A 7 23.35 6.84 -7.42
C SER A 7 24.81 6.97 -6.98
N ARG A 8 25.34 8.21 -6.94
CA ARG A 8 26.71 8.46 -6.47
C ARG A 8 26.82 8.25 -4.96
N THR A 9 25.85 8.73 -4.18
CA THR A 9 25.79 8.50 -2.73
C THR A 9 25.72 7.01 -2.44
N ARG A 10 24.81 6.26 -3.08
CA ARG A 10 24.70 4.82 -2.88
C ARG A 10 25.98 4.05 -3.23
N ALA A 11 26.71 4.49 -4.25
CA ALA A 11 27.96 3.85 -4.66
C ALA A 11 29.13 4.15 -3.72
N ARG A 12 29.16 5.32 -3.07
CA ARG A 12 30.31 5.80 -2.28
C ARG A 12 30.09 5.80 -0.77
N HIS A 13 28.84 5.93 -0.35
CA HIS A 13 28.38 6.08 1.02
C HIS A 13 27.07 5.31 1.25
N PRO A 14 27.03 3.97 0.98
CA PRO A 14 25.82 3.17 1.20
C PRO A 14 25.31 3.21 2.64
N GLU A 15 26.20 3.40 3.62
CA GLU A 15 25.87 3.58 5.04
C GLU A 15 24.94 4.78 5.32
N ALA A 16 24.93 5.78 4.43
CA ALA A 16 24.13 6.99 4.58
C ALA A 16 22.62 6.71 4.65
N VAL A 17 22.14 5.59 4.09
CA VAL A 17 20.73 5.17 4.21
C VAL A 17 20.38 4.87 5.66
N ALA A 18 21.20 4.06 6.34
CA ALA A 18 20.98 3.69 7.73
C ALA A 18 21.12 4.90 8.66
N GLU A 19 22.09 5.78 8.39
CA GLU A 19 22.26 7.04 9.14
C GLU A 19 21.08 8.01 8.94
N ALA A 20 20.49 8.05 7.73
CA ALA A 20 19.31 8.84 7.47
C ALA A 20 18.10 8.27 8.22
N ALA A 21 17.90 6.95 8.19
CA ALA A 21 16.85 6.28 8.95
C ALA A 21 16.97 6.54 10.45
N SER A 22 18.17 6.47 11.02
CA SER A 22 18.38 6.66 12.47
C SER A 22 18.16 8.10 12.93
N ARG A 23 18.33 9.08 12.05
CA ARG A 23 18.12 10.51 12.34
C ARG A 23 16.70 11.00 12.03
N ARG A 24 15.91 10.19 11.33
CA ARG A 24 14.57 10.55 10.87
C ARG A 24 13.69 10.96 12.03
N VAL A 25 13.04 12.12 11.90
CA VAL A 25 12.02 12.54 12.86
C VAL A 25 10.78 11.65 12.68
N ARG A 26 10.43 10.90 13.72
CA ARG A 26 9.26 10.02 13.73
C ARG A 26 8.02 10.76 14.21
N ARG A 27 6.85 10.17 13.96
CA ARG A 27 5.55 10.62 14.45
C ARG A 27 4.69 9.42 14.82
N GLU A 28 3.59 9.67 15.54
CA GLU A 28 2.57 8.66 15.77
C GLU A 28 1.86 8.28 14.45
N LEU A 29 1.41 7.02 14.36
CA LEU A 29 0.68 6.51 13.21
C LEU A 29 -0.59 7.34 12.96
N LEU A 30 -1.46 7.43 13.97
CA LEU A 30 -2.61 8.32 13.95
C LEU A 30 -2.26 9.62 14.67
N SER A 31 -2.41 10.75 13.97
CA SER A 31 -2.36 12.07 14.62
C SER A 31 -3.70 12.39 15.29
N GLY A 32 -3.80 13.57 15.92
CA GLY A 32 -5.04 14.05 16.54
C GLY A 32 -6.27 14.14 15.62
N ARG A 33 -6.10 14.06 14.28
CA ARG A 33 -7.22 13.94 13.32
C ARG A 33 -7.91 12.58 13.40
N GLY A 34 -7.20 11.53 13.84
CA GLY A 34 -7.68 10.15 13.82
C GLY A 34 -7.79 9.53 12.42
N ARG A 35 -7.31 10.20 11.36
CA ARG A 35 -7.31 9.68 9.99
C ARG A 35 -5.89 9.59 9.41
N LEU A 36 -5.71 8.68 8.43
CA LEU A 36 -4.48 8.46 7.66
C LEU A 36 -4.64 8.89 6.20
N MET A 37 -3.63 9.60 5.70
CA MET A 37 -3.40 9.79 4.27
C MET A 37 -2.00 9.31 3.88
N ILE A 38 -1.91 8.16 3.22
CA ILE A 38 -0.65 7.55 2.79
C ILE A 38 -0.60 7.44 1.27
N VAL A 39 0.53 7.87 0.69
CA VAL A 39 0.79 7.73 -0.75
C VAL A 39 1.54 6.41 -1.01
N ALA A 40 1.05 5.57 -1.92
CA ALA A 40 1.60 4.24 -2.19
C ALA A 40 2.39 4.15 -3.49
N ALA A 41 3.63 3.64 -3.44
CA ALA A 41 4.53 3.50 -4.58
C ALA A 41 5.31 2.18 -4.60
N ASP A 42 4.75 1.10 -4.05
CA ASP A 42 5.38 -0.23 -4.09
C ASP A 42 5.21 -0.95 -5.45
N HIS A 43 4.30 -0.49 -6.32
CA HIS A 43 3.93 -1.09 -7.62
C HIS A 43 5.12 -1.54 -8.50
N PRO A 44 6.17 -0.72 -8.70
CA PRO A 44 7.31 -1.12 -9.54
C PRO A 44 8.02 -2.39 -9.08
N ALA A 45 8.12 -2.63 -7.78
CA ALA A 45 8.77 -3.82 -7.23
C ALA A 45 8.01 -5.13 -7.55
N ARG A 46 6.77 -5.05 -8.03
CA ARG A 46 5.97 -6.19 -8.54
C ARG A 46 6.07 -6.35 -10.07
N GLY A 47 6.84 -5.52 -10.75
CA GLY A 47 6.80 -5.41 -12.21
C GLY A 47 5.54 -4.73 -12.77
N SER A 48 4.70 -4.13 -11.91
CA SER A 48 3.49 -3.42 -12.32
C SER A 48 3.79 -1.94 -12.51
N LEU A 49 4.18 -1.55 -13.73
CA LEU A 49 4.62 -0.18 -14.05
C LEU A 49 3.55 0.68 -14.74
N GLY A 50 2.48 0.06 -15.22
CA GLY A 50 1.49 0.72 -16.05
C GLY A 50 0.52 1.62 -15.28
N VAL A 51 0.17 2.75 -15.90
CA VAL A 51 -0.93 3.62 -15.51
C VAL A 51 -1.71 4.06 -16.75
N GLY A 52 -3.02 3.85 -16.75
CA GLY A 52 -3.87 4.18 -17.89
C GLY A 52 -3.39 3.48 -19.17
N ARG A 53 -3.04 4.26 -20.19
CA ARG A 53 -2.56 3.75 -21.49
C ARG A 53 -1.03 3.59 -21.58
N ASP A 54 -0.28 4.11 -20.61
CA ASP A 54 1.18 4.01 -20.60
C ASP A 54 1.61 2.78 -19.77
N PRO A 55 2.14 1.71 -20.40
CA PRO A 55 2.55 0.49 -19.70
C PRO A 55 3.80 0.69 -18.81
N LEU A 56 4.53 1.79 -18.98
CA LEU A 56 5.79 2.08 -18.28
C LEU A 56 5.76 3.43 -17.54
N ALA A 57 4.57 3.96 -17.24
CA ALA A 57 4.40 5.25 -16.56
C ALA A 57 5.27 5.40 -15.29
N MET A 58 5.40 4.32 -14.51
CA MET A 58 6.19 4.32 -13.26
C MET A 58 7.66 3.91 -13.44
N ALA A 59 8.13 3.68 -14.68
CA ALA A 59 9.48 3.17 -14.93
C ALA A 59 10.57 4.22 -14.68
N ASN A 60 10.27 5.50 -14.89
CA ASN A 60 11.22 6.57 -14.63
C ASN A 60 11.32 6.86 -13.13
N ARG A 61 12.37 6.34 -12.48
CA ARG A 61 12.62 6.52 -11.05
C ARG A 61 12.72 7.99 -10.64
N ALA A 62 13.32 8.85 -11.46
CA ALA A 62 13.47 10.25 -11.11
C ALA A 62 12.12 10.99 -11.09
N ASP A 63 11.28 10.71 -12.07
CA ASP A 63 9.90 11.22 -12.12
C ASP A 63 9.07 10.70 -10.92
N LEU A 64 9.12 9.38 -10.64
CA LEU A 64 8.43 8.79 -9.49
C LEU A 64 8.84 9.45 -8.16
N LEU A 65 10.14 9.65 -7.93
CA LEU A 65 10.64 10.31 -6.71
C LEU A 65 10.22 11.78 -6.66
N GLY A 66 10.25 12.51 -7.79
CA GLY A 66 9.78 13.89 -7.87
C GLY A 66 8.31 14.02 -7.48
N ARG A 67 7.46 13.13 -8.00
CA ARG A 67 6.02 13.05 -7.68
C ARG A 67 5.78 12.69 -6.22
N LEU A 68 6.54 11.73 -5.68
CA LEU A 68 6.46 11.35 -4.26
C LEU A 68 6.86 12.50 -3.33
N CYS A 69 7.98 13.18 -3.60
CA CYS A 69 8.39 14.34 -2.82
C CYS A 69 7.35 15.46 -2.87
N LEU A 70 6.77 15.74 -4.04
CA LEU A 70 5.69 16.71 -4.18
C LEU A 70 4.48 16.30 -3.33
N ALA A 71 4.01 15.06 -3.47
CA ALA A 71 2.87 14.55 -2.70
C ALA A 71 3.13 14.60 -1.18
N LEU A 72 4.31 14.16 -0.73
CA LEU A 72 4.70 14.19 0.70
C LEU A 72 4.83 15.60 1.26
N SER A 73 5.13 16.60 0.42
CA SER A 73 5.17 18.00 0.85
C SER A 73 3.78 18.62 1.04
N ARG A 74 2.71 18.00 0.53
CA ARG A 74 1.35 18.53 0.67
C ARG A 74 0.88 18.42 2.13
N PRO A 75 0.25 19.49 2.69
CA PRO A 75 -0.41 19.42 3.98
C PRO A 75 -1.46 18.31 4.02
N GLY A 76 -1.55 17.61 5.15
CA GLY A 76 -2.51 16.52 5.34
C GLY A 76 -2.09 15.18 4.78
N VAL A 77 -0.95 15.06 4.08
CA VAL A 77 -0.33 13.77 3.75
C VAL A 77 0.53 13.30 4.93
N ASP A 78 0.10 12.21 5.55
CA ASP A 78 0.75 11.65 6.75
C ASP A 78 2.00 10.84 6.42
N GLY A 79 2.08 10.22 5.24
CA GLY A 79 3.18 9.30 4.97
C GLY A 79 3.19 8.60 3.61
N VAL A 80 4.05 7.58 3.52
CA VAL A 80 4.31 6.79 2.30
C VAL A 80 4.35 5.30 2.58
N LEU A 81 3.86 4.52 1.62
CA LEU A 81 4.03 3.07 1.52
C LEU A 81 4.86 2.75 0.28
N ALA A 82 6.03 2.13 0.43
CA ALA A 82 6.84 1.73 -0.72
C ALA A 82 7.75 0.53 -0.46
N SER A 83 8.43 0.06 -1.50
CA SER A 83 9.51 -0.93 -1.42
C SER A 83 10.81 -0.29 -0.92
N ALA A 84 11.80 -1.14 -0.59
CA ALA A 84 13.00 -0.69 0.10
C ALA A 84 13.83 0.33 -0.69
N ASP A 85 14.01 0.08 -1.97
CA ASP A 85 14.71 0.95 -2.90
C ASP A 85 14.11 2.36 -2.95
N VAL A 86 12.77 2.49 -2.96
CA VAL A 86 12.08 3.80 -2.94
C VAL A 86 12.23 4.49 -1.58
N LEU A 87 12.02 3.76 -0.48
CA LEU A 87 12.12 4.34 0.86
C LEU A 87 13.55 4.81 1.20
N ASP A 88 14.56 4.04 0.80
CA ASP A 88 15.96 4.43 0.91
C ASP A 88 16.26 5.74 0.16
N ASP A 89 15.75 5.88 -1.07
CA ASP A 89 15.93 7.12 -1.85
C ASP A 89 15.26 8.30 -1.14
N LEU A 90 14.03 8.12 -0.62
CA LEU A 90 13.31 9.16 0.11
C LEU A 90 13.98 9.51 1.45
N LEU A 91 14.62 8.55 2.13
CA LEU A 91 15.45 8.79 3.31
C LEU A 91 16.64 9.68 2.96
N LEU A 92 17.39 9.35 1.91
CA LEU A 92 18.55 10.12 1.46
C LEU A 92 18.16 11.53 0.98
N LEU A 93 16.96 11.69 0.43
CA LEU A 93 16.38 12.98 0.06
C LEU A 93 15.87 13.80 1.26
N GLY A 94 15.75 13.20 2.45
CA GLY A 94 15.19 13.85 3.64
C GLY A 94 13.67 14.04 3.59
N ALA A 95 12.97 13.32 2.71
CA ALA A 95 11.53 13.49 2.49
C ALA A 95 10.64 12.78 3.52
N LEU A 96 11.23 12.00 4.44
CA LEU A 96 10.49 11.16 5.39
C LEU A 96 10.46 11.72 6.83
N ASP A 97 11.00 12.91 7.06
CA ASP A 97 10.93 13.56 8.37
C ASP A 97 9.49 13.95 8.72
N GLY A 98 9.06 13.56 9.91
CA GLY A 98 7.69 13.78 10.38
C GLY A 98 6.64 13.00 9.58
N LYS A 99 7.02 11.95 8.86
CA LYS A 99 6.12 11.10 8.07
C LYS A 99 5.97 9.70 8.66
N VAL A 100 4.80 9.11 8.46
CA VAL A 100 4.55 7.68 8.63
C VAL A 100 5.23 6.94 7.47
N VAL A 101 6.04 5.93 7.79
CA VAL A 101 6.76 5.13 6.79
C VAL A 101 6.30 3.68 6.88
N MET A 102 5.72 3.18 5.79
CA MET A 102 5.22 1.81 5.68
C MET A 102 6.06 0.98 4.70
N GLY A 103 6.57 -0.16 5.15
CA GLY A 103 7.36 -1.07 4.31
C GLY A 103 6.49 -2.11 3.60
N SER A 104 6.59 -2.19 2.27
CA SER A 104 5.97 -3.29 1.51
C SER A 104 6.73 -4.60 1.72
N MET A 105 6.03 -5.65 2.14
CA MET A 105 6.64 -6.88 2.67
C MET A 105 6.72 -8.03 1.66
N ASN A 106 5.71 -8.18 0.78
CA ASN A 106 5.72 -9.20 -0.26
C ASN A 106 5.50 -8.62 -1.66
N ARG A 107 6.43 -8.95 -2.58
CA ARG A 107 6.38 -8.63 -4.01
C ARG A 107 6.80 -9.80 -4.90
N GLY A 108 6.89 -11.02 -4.35
CA GLY A 108 7.30 -12.21 -5.09
C GLY A 108 6.31 -12.59 -6.20
N GLY A 109 5.04 -12.20 -6.05
CA GLY A 109 3.97 -12.40 -7.02
C GLY A 109 4.06 -11.40 -8.18
N LEU A 110 5.08 -11.54 -9.03
CA LEU A 110 5.36 -10.64 -10.15
C LEU A 110 4.22 -10.62 -11.18
N ALA A 111 3.75 -9.43 -11.55
CA ALA A 111 2.62 -9.25 -12.46
C ALA A 111 2.82 -10.02 -13.79
N GLY A 112 1.83 -10.84 -14.15
CA GLY A 112 1.83 -11.67 -15.36
C GLY A 112 2.58 -13.00 -15.23
N ALA A 113 3.25 -13.27 -14.11
CA ALA A 113 3.96 -14.53 -13.92
C ALA A 113 2.98 -15.71 -13.72
N ALA A 114 3.38 -16.91 -14.18
CA ALA A 114 2.61 -18.12 -13.90
C ALA A 114 2.47 -18.41 -12.39
N PHE A 115 3.42 -17.92 -11.58
CA PHE A 115 3.46 -18.08 -10.13
C PHE A 115 2.97 -16.84 -9.36
N GLU A 116 2.24 -15.92 -10.00
CA GLU A 116 1.88 -14.61 -9.42
C GLU A 116 1.11 -14.69 -8.07
N LEU A 117 0.42 -15.81 -7.80
CA LEU A 117 -0.29 -16.08 -6.55
C LEU A 117 0.55 -16.78 -5.46
N ASP A 118 1.76 -17.26 -5.78
CA ASP A 118 2.82 -17.57 -4.81
C ASP A 118 3.58 -16.28 -4.46
N ASP A 119 2.87 -15.33 -3.83
CA ASP A 119 3.34 -13.98 -3.55
C ASP A 119 4.26 -13.96 -2.32
N ARG A 120 5.48 -14.48 -2.52
CA ARG A 120 6.49 -14.62 -1.48
C ARG A 120 6.93 -13.26 -0.92
N PHE A 121 7.31 -13.29 0.34
CA PHE A 121 7.87 -12.15 1.08
C PHE A 121 9.30 -11.87 0.62
N THR A 122 9.43 -10.94 -0.32
CA THR A 122 10.69 -10.51 -0.94
C THR A 122 11.05 -9.06 -0.61
N GLY A 123 10.21 -8.38 0.18
CA GLY A 123 10.42 -7.02 0.64
C GLY A 123 10.87 -6.96 2.10
N TYR A 124 10.36 -5.98 2.83
CA TYR A 124 10.70 -5.80 4.24
C TYR A 124 10.26 -6.97 5.12
N ARG A 125 11.17 -7.41 5.99
CA ARG A 125 10.86 -8.33 7.09
C ARG A 125 10.48 -7.55 8.35
N PRO A 126 9.75 -8.14 9.31
CA PRO A 126 9.40 -7.50 10.57
C PRO A 126 10.61 -6.90 11.32
N GLU A 127 11.74 -7.61 11.37
CA GLU A 127 12.98 -7.13 11.99
C GLU A 127 13.61 -5.94 11.29
N ASP A 128 13.40 -5.80 9.97
CA ASP A 128 13.90 -4.65 9.22
C ASP A 128 13.06 -3.40 9.50
N ILE A 129 11.73 -3.54 9.59
CA ILE A 129 10.81 -2.46 9.94
C ILE A 129 11.13 -1.92 11.34
N GLU A 130 11.30 -2.80 12.32
CA GLU A 130 11.69 -2.43 13.69
C GLU A 130 13.05 -1.72 13.71
N ARG A 131 14.08 -2.33 13.11
CA ARG A 131 15.45 -1.81 13.12
C ARG A 131 15.57 -0.44 12.45
N LEU A 132 14.81 -0.19 11.39
CA LEU A 132 14.79 1.09 10.68
C LEU A 132 13.86 2.12 11.33
N GLY A 133 13.13 1.74 12.38
CA GLY A 133 12.16 2.60 13.04
C GLY A 133 11.02 3.01 12.11
N PHE A 134 10.63 2.14 11.17
CA PHE A 134 9.44 2.33 10.34
C PHE A 134 8.17 2.01 11.12
N ASP A 135 7.06 2.56 10.67
CA ASP A 135 5.87 2.72 11.49
C ASP A 135 4.84 1.60 11.25
N ALA A 136 4.90 0.94 10.09
CA ALA A 136 4.09 -0.24 9.80
C ALA A 136 4.66 -1.11 8.67
N GLY A 137 4.20 -2.35 8.60
CA GLY A 137 4.35 -3.21 7.43
C GLY A 137 3.08 -3.23 6.58
N LYS A 138 3.21 -3.61 5.31
CA LYS A 138 2.07 -3.89 4.44
C LYS A 138 2.31 -5.15 3.64
N LEU A 139 1.30 -6.01 3.56
CA LEU A 139 1.31 -7.20 2.70
C LEU A 139 0.09 -7.21 1.76
N LEU A 140 0.26 -7.77 0.56
CA LEU A 140 -0.83 -8.09 -0.35
C LEU A 140 -1.23 -9.55 -0.16
N LEU A 141 -2.52 -9.81 0.02
CA LEU A 141 -3.05 -11.16 0.17
C LEU A 141 -4.10 -11.41 -0.92
N ARG A 142 -3.72 -12.15 -1.96
CA ARG A 142 -4.66 -12.59 -3.00
C ARG A 142 -4.88 -14.09 -2.90
N VAL A 143 -6.14 -14.48 -2.86
CA VAL A 143 -6.55 -15.86 -2.67
C VAL A 143 -7.40 -16.30 -3.86
N ASP A 144 -6.87 -17.25 -4.62
CA ASP A 144 -7.59 -18.02 -5.61
C ASP A 144 -7.68 -19.45 -5.09
N TYR A 145 -8.88 -20.02 -5.08
CA TYR A 145 -9.12 -21.35 -4.53
C TYR A 145 -8.57 -22.47 -5.43
N GLU A 146 -8.29 -22.17 -6.69
CA GLU A 146 -7.73 -23.13 -7.65
C GLU A 146 -6.20 -23.03 -7.77
N ASP A 147 -5.58 -21.98 -7.21
CA ASP A 147 -4.13 -21.78 -7.27
C ASP A 147 -3.42 -22.20 -5.97
N PRO A 148 -2.59 -23.27 -5.98
CA PRO A 148 -1.88 -23.72 -4.78
C PRO A 148 -0.85 -22.70 -4.26
N GLY A 149 -0.47 -21.69 -5.05
CA GLY A 149 0.32 -20.55 -4.60
C GLY A 149 -0.38 -19.76 -3.49
N SER A 150 -1.71 -19.65 -3.54
CA SER A 150 -2.48 -18.90 -2.55
C SER A 150 -2.35 -19.47 -1.14
N LEU A 151 -2.29 -20.80 -0.98
CA LEU A 151 -2.08 -21.42 0.34
C LEU A 151 -0.69 -21.08 0.91
N ARG A 152 0.35 -21.06 0.08
CA ARG A 152 1.72 -20.68 0.52
C ARG A 152 1.78 -19.21 0.93
N THR A 153 1.12 -18.34 0.19
CA THR A 153 0.99 -16.92 0.51
C THR A 153 0.22 -16.72 1.82
N LEU A 154 -0.93 -17.39 2.01
CA LEU A 154 -1.72 -17.36 3.24
C LEU A 154 -0.91 -17.79 4.47
N HIS A 155 -0.20 -18.91 4.36
CA HIS A 155 0.63 -19.41 5.46
C HIS A 155 1.75 -18.42 5.81
N SER A 156 2.45 -17.89 4.80
CA SER A 156 3.53 -16.91 4.99
C SER A 156 3.00 -15.61 5.60
N ALA A 157 1.83 -15.14 5.14
CA ALA A 157 1.17 -13.96 5.70
C ALA A 157 0.83 -14.14 7.18
N ALA A 158 0.28 -15.30 7.58
CA ALA A 158 -0.01 -15.59 8.99
C ALA A 158 1.26 -15.54 9.87
N ARG A 159 2.39 -16.11 9.40
CA ARG A 159 3.67 -16.05 10.14
C ARG A 159 4.19 -14.62 10.26
N VAL A 160 4.04 -13.81 9.22
CA VAL A 160 4.45 -12.40 9.23
C VAL A 160 3.57 -11.57 10.14
N VAL A 161 2.26 -11.80 10.17
CA VAL A 161 1.33 -11.13 11.10
C VAL A 161 1.70 -11.46 12.55
N ASP A 162 1.96 -12.72 12.90
CA ASP A 162 2.44 -13.11 14.24
C ASP A 162 3.74 -12.34 14.59
N ALA A 163 4.73 -12.35 13.69
CA ALA A 163 6.02 -11.69 13.93
C ALA A 163 5.94 -10.15 14.02
N MET A 164 4.98 -9.53 13.33
CA MET A 164 4.71 -8.09 13.47
C MET A 164 4.03 -7.79 14.82
N ALA A 165 3.08 -8.63 15.24
CA ALA A 165 2.41 -8.50 16.52
C ALA A 165 3.35 -8.71 17.72
N GLU A 166 4.29 -9.67 17.65
CA GLU A 166 5.35 -9.87 18.65
C GLU A 166 6.22 -8.63 18.87
N ARG A 167 6.31 -7.78 17.85
CA ARG A 167 7.07 -6.52 17.86
C ARG A 167 6.21 -5.29 18.15
N ALA A 168 4.92 -5.50 18.43
CA ALA A 168 3.93 -4.43 18.56
C ALA A 168 3.89 -3.47 17.36
N LEU A 169 4.14 -3.99 16.15
CA LEU A 169 4.16 -3.20 14.92
C LEU A 169 2.87 -3.42 14.12
N PRO A 170 2.19 -2.33 13.70
CA PRO A 170 1.04 -2.42 12.80
C PRO A 170 1.38 -3.11 11.48
N VAL A 171 0.47 -3.94 10.98
CA VAL A 171 0.55 -4.57 9.65
C VAL A 171 -0.74 -4.38 8.88
N PHE A 172 -0.63 -3.78 7.69
CA PHE A 172 -1.74 -3.54 6.78
C PHE A 172 -1.87 -4.73 5.83
N VAL A 173 -2.92 -5.52 5.99
CA VAL A 173 -3.27 -6.63 5.11
C VAL A 173 -4.17 -6.10 4.00
N GLU A 174 -3.80 -6.29 2.75
CA GLU A 174 -4.59 -5.91 1.57
C GLU A 174 -5.22 -7.17 0.93
N PRO A 175 -6.45 -7.58 1.32
CA PRO A 175 -7.02 -8.85 0.93
C PRO A 175 -7.93 -8.79 -0.30
N PHE A 176 -7.79 -9.78 -1.18
CA PHE A 176 -8.71 -10.03 -2.29
C PHE A 176 -8.98 -11.52 -2.46
N LEU A 177 -10.22 -11.85 -2.81
CA LEU A 177 -10.45 -13.06 -3.59
C LEU A 177 -10.14 -12.76 -5.06
N THR A 178 -9.59 -13.76 -5.73
CA THR A 178 -9.10 -13.65 -7.09
C THR A 178 -9.58 -14.85 -7.88
N ALA A 179 -9.92 -14.61 -9.14
CA ALA A 179 -10.25 -15.65 -10.10
C ALA A 179 -9.45 -15.44 -11.39
N ARG A 180 -9.42 -16.47 -12.24
CA ARG A 180 -8.84 -16.41 -13.58
C ARG A 180 -9.93 -16.63 -14.61
N ASP A 181 -9.86 -15.88 -15.70
CA ASP A 181 -10.70 -16.12 -16.88
C ASP A 181 -10.15 -17.34 -17.65
N GLY A 182 -10.51 -18.55 -17.20
CA GLY A 182 -10.08 -19.81 -17.78
C GLY A 182 -8.63 -20.21 -17.43
N ALA A 183 -8.23 -21.39 -17.92
CA ALA A 183 -6.91 -21.97 -17.61
C ALA A 183 -5.78 -21.08 -18.16
N GLY A 184 -4.98 -20.50 -17.26
CA GLY A 184 -3.82 -19.67 -17.60
C GLY A 184 -4.12 -18.18 -17.84
N GLY A 185 -5.36 -17.72 -17.64
CA GLY A 185 -5.70 -16.30 -17.65
C GLY A 185 -5.00 -15.51 -16.52
N PRO A 186 -4.80 -14.19 -16.69
CA PRO A 186 -4.24 -13.38 -15.62
C PRO A 186 -5.19 -13.36 -14.40
N PRO A 187 -4.65 -13.33 -13.18
CA PRO A 187 -5.48 -13.22 -11.98
C PRO A 187 -6.21 -11.88 -11.97
N ARG A 188 -7.52 -11.90 -11.71
CA ARG A 188 -8.36 -10.71 -11.52
C ARG A 188 -8.96 -10.73 -10.12
N ASN A 189 -8.86 -9.59 -9.43
CA ASN A 189 -9.50 -9.43 -8.14
C ASN A 189 -11.01 -9.32 -8.33
N ASP A 190 -11.78 -10.10 -7.56
CA ASP A 190 -13.23 -10.00 -7.50
C ASP A 190 -13.61 -8.88 -6.52
N LEU A 191 -14.26 -7.84 -7.03
CA LEU A 191 -14.65 -6.64 -6.27
C LEU A 191 -16.15 -6.64 -5.91
N SER A 192 -16.84 -7.76 -6.10
CA SER A 192 -18.20 -7.95 -5.60
C SER A 192 -18.25 -7.85 -4.09
N ALA A 193 -19.39 -7.40 -3.54
CA ALA A 193 -19.57 -7.26 -2.10
C ALA A 193 -19.33 -8.58 -1.34
N GLU A 194 -19.74 -9.70 -1.93
CA GLU A 194 -19.53 -11.02 -1.34
C GLU A 194 -18.04 -11.40 -1.28
N ALA A 195 -17.31 -11.18 -2.37
CA ALA A 195 -15.88 -11.51 -2.43
C ALA A 195 -15.05 -10.64 -1.46
N VAL A 196 -15.33 -9.34 -1.38
CA VAL A 196 -14.65 -8.42 -0.46
C VAL A 196 -14.99 -8.76 1.00
N THR A 197 -16.26 -9.07 1.31
CA THR A 197 -16.67 -9.55 2.64
C THR A 197 -15.88 -10.79 3.04
N ARG A 198 -15.82 -11.80 2.17
CA ARG A 198 -15.09 -13.05 2.43
C ARG A 198 -13.60 -12.81 2.61
N SER A 199 -12.97 -11.98 1.78
CA SER A 199 -11.55 -11.69 1.89
C SER A 199 -11.21 -10.96 3.19
N ILE A 200 -12.06 -10.02 3.63
CA ILE A 200 -11.94 -9.34 4.93
C ILE A 200 -12.03 -10.34 6.09
N ALA A 201 -13.01 -11.25 6.07
CA ALA A 201 -13.19 -12.24 7.13
C ALA A 201 -11.96 -13.17 7.23
N ILE A 202 -11.45 -13.66 6.09
CA ILE A 202 -10.24 -14.49 6.03
C ILE A 202 -9.03 -13.75 6.59
N ALA A 203 -8.81 -12.51 6.13
CA ALA A 203 -7.67 -11.70 6.55
C ALA A 203 -7.71 -11.33 8.04
N SER A 204 -8.90 -11.05 8.56
CA SER A 204 -9.11 -10.68 9.97
C SER A 204 -8.80 -11.84 10.92
N GLY A 205 -8.95 -13.09 10.45
CA GLY A 205 -8.68 -14.30 11.23
C GLY A 205 -7.25 -14.85 11.09
N LEU A 206 -6.34 -14.14 10.42
CA LEU A 206 -4.96 -14.59 10.29
C LEU A 206 -4.20 -14.48 11.62
N ALA A 207 -3.39 -15.51 11.91
CA ALA A 207 -2.43 -15.54 13.01
C ALA A 207 -3.06 -15.68 14.42
N GLY A 208 -2.23 -15.65 15.47
CA GLY A 208 -2.65 -15.88 16.86
C GLY A 208 -3.26 -14.66 17.55
N THR A 209 -3.10 -13.46 16.98
CA THR A 209 -3.69 -12.21 17.45
C THR A 209 -3.81 -11.21 16.30
N SER A 210 -4.89 -10.44 16.28
CA SER A 210 -5.14 -9.36 15.31
C SER A 210 -4.99 -7.96 15.92
N ALA A 211 -4.42 -7.84 17.12
CA ALA A 211 -4.30 -6.57 17.86
C ALA A 211 -3.55 -5.47 17.10
N TYR A 212 -2.68 -5.84 16.16
CA TYR A 212 -1.89 -4.92 15.34
C TYR A 212 -2.27 -4.98 13.85
N THR A 213 -3.35 -5.67 13.49
CA THR A 213 -3.77 -5.84 12.11
C THR A 213 -4.67 -4.68 11.67
N TRP A 214 -4.30 -4.09 10.55
CA TRP A 214 -5.10 -3.13 9.80
C TRP A 214 -5.53 -3.74 8.48
N LEU A 215 -6.69 -3.33 7.98
CA LEU A 215 -7.18 -3.75 6.68
C LEU A 215 -6.98 -2.64 5.64
N LYS A 216 -6.44 -2.98 4.47
CA LYS A 216 -6.40 -2.09 3.31
C LYS A 216 -7.35 -2.65 2.25
N VAL A 217 -8.55 -2.07 2.13
CA VAL A 217 -9.66 -2.68 1.38
C VAL A 217 -10.03 -1.86 0.14
N PRO A 218 -10.49 -2.52 -0.94
CA PRO A 218 -11.08 -1.81 -2.07
C PRO A 218 -12.44 -1.21 -1.70
N VAL A 219 -12.85 -0.17 -2.43
CA VAL A 219 -14.29 0.09 -2.58
C VAL A 219 -14.84 -0.97 -3.54
N THR A 220 -15.94 -1.60 -3.16
CA THR A 220 -16.65 -2.59 -3.99
C THR A 220 -17.10 -2.02 -5.33
N GLU A 221 -17.45 -2.90 -6.27
CA GLU A 221 -18.02 -2.50 -7.57
C GLU A 221 -19.22 -1.56 -7.40
N ASN A 222 -20.13 -1.95 -6.50
CA ASN A 222 -21.22 -1.13 -6.00
C ASN A 222 -20.84 -0.48 -4.66
N PRO A 223 -20.61 0.84 -4.60
CA PRO A 223 -20.21 1.54 -3.37
C PRO A 223 -21.25 1.47 -2.26
N ASP A 224 -22.54 1.32 -2.58
CA ASP A 224 -23.63 1.25 -1.59
C ASP A 224 -23.54 0.01 -0.70
N ASP A 225 -22.85 -1.04 -1.17
CA ASP A 225 -22.60 -2.25 -0.38
C ASP A 225 -21.54 -2.04 0.71
N MET A 226 -20.72 -0.98 0.64
CA MET A 226 -19.57 -0.79 1.54
C MET A 226 -19.96 -0.76 3.01
N ALA A 227 -21.12 -0.19 3.36
CA ALA A 227 -21.58 -0.16 4.74
C ALA A 227 -21.69 -1.58 5.32
N ARG A 228 -22.38 -2.48 4.61
CA ARG A 228 -22.53 -3.90 4.98
C ARG A 228 -21.21 -4.66 4.92
N VAL A 229 -20.37 -4.41 3.91
CA VAL A 229 -19.06 -5.06 3.80
C VAL A 229 -18.17 -4.71 5.00
N MET A 230 -18.17 -3.45 5.42
CA MET A 230 -17.35 -2.98 6.54
C MET A 230 -17.86 -3.43 7.92
N GLU A 231 -19.08 -3.97 8.03
CA GLU A 231 -19.57 -4.63 9.25
C GLU A 231 -18.89 -5.99 9.51
N THR A 232 -18.19 -6.54 8.52
CA THR A 232 -17.51 -7.85 8.62
C THR A 232 -16.43 -7.91 9.70
N SER A 233 -15.81 -6.77 10.03
CA SER A 233 -14.68 -6.70 10.94
C SER A 233 -14.70 -5.43 11.77
N THR A 234 -14.21 -5.53 13.01
CA THR A 234 -13.96 -4.37 13.88
C THR A 234 -12.55 -3.82 13.74
N LEU A 235 -11.71 -4.45 12.91
CA LEU A 235 -10.35 -3.99 12.65
C LEU A 235 -10.38 -2.61 11.95
N PRO A 236 -9.43 -1.72 12.28
CA PRO A 236 -9.32 -0.45 11.59
C PRO A 236 -8.94 -0.69 10.12
N ALA A 237 -9.58 0.07 9.22
CA ALA A 237 -9.43 -0.07 7.79
C ALA A 237 -9.01 1.23 7.11
N VAL A 238 -8.35 1.12 5.97
CA VAL A 238 -8.07 2.21 5.05
C VAL A 238 -8.49 1.80 3.65
N LEU A 239 -8.95 2.75 2.86
CA LEU A 239 -9.36 2.48 1.48
C LEU A 239 -8.16 2.58 0.56
N LEU A 240 -8.09 1.66 -0.41
CA LEU A 240 -7.11 1.72 -1.49
C LEU A 240 -7.67 2.41 -2.73
N GLY A 241 -6.77 3.01 -3.51
CA GLY A 241 -7.10 3.47 -4.86
C GLY A 241 -6.97 2.33 -5.85
N GLY A 242 -8.11 1.88 -6.38
CA GLY A 242 -8.15 0.95 -7.50
C GLY A 242 -7.65 1.58 -8.80
N ASP A 243 -7.63 0.79 -9.87
CA ASP A 243 -7.51 1.35 -11.22
C ASP A 243 -8.77 2.15 -11.52
N THR A 244 -8.64 3.46 -11.67
CA THR A 244 -9.79 4.36 -11.88
C THR A 244 -10.35 4.28 -13.29
N GLY A 245 -9.71 3.53 -14.21
CA GLY A 245 -10.17 3.42 -15.60
C GLY A 245 -10.25 4.77 -16.33
N GLY A 246 -9.65 5.82 -15.76
CA GLY A 246 -9.73 7.20 -16.26
C GLY A 246 -10.82 8.08 -15.62
N ASP A 247 -11.67 7.58 -14.73
CA ASP A 247 -12.70 8.37 -14.04
C ASP A 247 -12.32 8.64 -12.58
N GLN A 248 -11.55 9.72 -12.39
CA GLN A 248 -11.02 10.11 -11.09
C GLN A 248 -12.10 10.74 -10.19
N GLU A 249 -13.08 11.44 -10.77
CA GLU A 249 -14.16 12.07 -10.02
C GLU A 249 -15.09 11.02 -9.42
N ALA A 250 -15.47 9.99 -10.19
CA ALA A 250 -16.22 8.86 -9.66
C ALA A 250 -15.45 8.13 -8.55
N ALA A 251 -14.13 7.99 -8.68
CA ALA A 251 -13.31 7.38 -7.62
C ALA A 251 -13.34 8.20 -6.32
N TYR A 252 -13.30 9.54 -6.40
CA TYR A 252 -13.42 10.41 -5.24
C TYR A 252 -14.80 10.35 -4.58
N GLU A 253 -15.87 10.29 -5.36
CA GLU A 253 -17.22 10.10 -4.81
C GLU A 253 -17.35 8.78 -4.05
N LYS A 254 -16.81 7.70 -4.63
CA LYS A 254 -16.75 6.38 -3.99
C LYS A 254 -16.01 6.43 -2.65
N TRP A 255 -14.87 7.13 -2.59
CA TRP A 255 -14.12 7.28 -1.34
C TRP A 255 -14.87 8.15 -0.34
N ARG A 256 -15.50 9.25 -0.77
CA ARG A 256 -16.23 10.16 0.13
C ARG A 256 -17.30 9.42 0.93
N GLY A 257 -18.09 8.57 0.28
CA GLY A 257 -19.11 7.78 0.95
C GLY A 257 -18.52 6.78 1.94
N ALA A 258 -17.55 5.98 1.50
CA ALA A 258 -16.94 4.95 2.33
C ALA A 258 -16.12 5.51 3.50
N LEU A 259 -15.54 6.72 3.39
CA LEU A 259 -14.82 7.39 4.47
C LEU A 259 -15.73 7.79 5.65
N GLN A 260 -17.04 7.84 5.46
CA GLN A 260 -17.99 8.10 6.56
C GLN A 260 -18.21 6.86 7.45
N LEU A 261 -17.74 5.68 7.05
CA LEU A 261 -17.95 4.44 7.79
C LEU A 261 -17.06 4.38 9.05
N PRO A 262 -17.57 3.92 10.21
CA PRO A 262 -16.85 4.00 11.49
C PRO A 262 -15.51 3.26 11.55
N THR A 263 -15.37 2.15 10.83
CA THR A 263 -14.14 1.34 10.82
C THR A 263 -13.12 1.86 9.83
N VAL A 264 -13.52 2.75 8.91
CA VAL A 264 -12.62 3.35 7.92
C VAL A 264 -11.89 4.53 8.55
N GLN A 265 -10.57 4.53 8.47
CA GLN A 265 -9.67 5.46 9.15
C GLN A 265 -8.76 6.20 8.16
N GLY A 266 -8.99 6.09 6.85
CA GLY A 266 -8.18 6.85 5.90
C GLY A 266 -8.05 6.26 4.52
N LEU A 267 -7.03 6.74 3.81
CA LEU A 267 -6.68 6.40 2.44
C LEU A 267 -5.22 5.94 2.34
N VAL A 268 -4.99 4.86 1.58
CA VAL A 268 -3.66 4.41 1.14
C VAL A 268 -3.69 4.25 -0.38
N VAL A 269 -3.37 5.32 -1.10
CA VAL A 269 -3.63 5.45 -2.54
C VAL A 269 -2.32 5.70 -3.29
N GLY A 270 -2.13 5.03 -4.43
CA GLY A 270 -0.92 5.14 -5.24
C GLY A 270 -1.13 5.83 -6.57
N ARG A 271 -1.32 5.02 -7.62
CA ARG A 271 -1.32 5.43 -9.03
C ARG A 271 -2.24 6.62 -9.32
N ALA A 272 -3.46 6.63 -8.79
CA ALA A 272 -4.43 7.72 -9.02
C ALA A 272 -3.96 9.11 -8.52
N LEU A 273 -3.09 9.16 -7.50
CA LEU A 273 -2.56 10.44 -6.97
C LEU A 273 -1.23 10.81 -7.61
N LEU A 274 -0.38 9.83 -7.89
CA LEU A 274 0.96 10.07 -8.44
C LEU A 274 0.92 10.34 -9.95
N TYR A 275 -0.03 9.74 -10.67
CA TYR A 275 -0.16 9.83 -12.11
C TYR A 275 -1.61 10.17 -12.49
N PRO A 276 -2.14 11.32 -12.03
CA PRO A 276 -3.47 11.75 -12.44
C PRO A 276 -3.49 12.07 -13.95
N PRO A 277 -4.64 11.96 -14.63
CA PRO A 277 -4.73 12.13 -16.09
C PRO A 277 -4.24 13.49 -16.61
N ASP A 278 -4.40 14.56 -15.82
CA ASP A 278 -3.95 15.92 -16.12
C ASP A 278 -2.51 16.20 -15.69
N GLY A 279 -1.87 15.25 -14.98
CA GLY A 279 -0.53 15.39 -14.43
C GLY A 279 -0.42 16.20 -13.14
N ASP A 280 -1.52 16.78 -12.62
CA ASP A 280 -1.51 17.61 -11.41
C ASP A 280 -1.55 16.77 -10.13
N VAL A 281 -0.37 16.27 -9.72
CA VAL A 281 -0.19 15.51 -8.48
C VAL A 281 -0.64 16.32 -7.25
N ALA A 282 -0.38 17.63 -7.23
CA ALA A 282 -0.72 18.45 -6.07
C ALA A 282 -2.24 18.58 -5.93
N GLY A 283 -2.95 18.92 -7.01
CA GLY A 283 -4.40 19.00 -7.03
C GLY A 283 -5.08 17.67 -6.70
N ALA A 284 -4.57 16.55 -7.22
CA ALA A 284 -5.09 15.22 -6.91
C ALA A 284 -4.94 14.87 -5.42
N VAL A 285 -3.75 15.11 -4.86
CA VAL A 285 -3.46 14.87 -3.43
C VAL A 285 -4.31 15.77 -2.53
N ASP A 286 -4.37 17.07 -2.82
CA ASP A 286 -5.12 18.04 -2.02
C ASP A 286 -6.62 17.70 -2.03
N THR A 287 -7.15 17.25 -3.16
CA THR A 287 -8.54 16.77 -3.28
C THR A 287 -8.78 15.57 -2.38
N ALA A 288 -7.92 14.55 -2.42
CA ALA A 288 -8.06 13.37 -1.58
C ALA A 288 -7.91 13.68 -0.08
N VAL A 289 -7.01 14.60 0.28
CA VAL A 289 -6.86 15.11 1.67
C VAL A 289 -8.13 15.80 2.15
N GLY A 290 -8.81 16.54 1.26
CA GLY A 290 -10.07 17.24 1.56
C GLY A 290 -11.28 16.32 1.76
N LEU A 291 -11.16 15.01 1.47
CA LEU A 291 -12.20 14.01 1.76
C LEU A 291 -12.17 13.47 3.20
N LEU A 292 -11.02 13.60 3.87
CA LEU A 292 -10.73 13.05 5.19
C LEU A 292 -11.10 14.02 6.33
#